data_AF-A0A2T8F5I2-F1
#
_entry.id   AF-A0A2T8F5I2-F1
#
_cell.length_a   1.000
_cell.length_b   1.000
_cell.length_c   1.000
_cell.angle_alpha   90.00
_cell.angle_beta   90.00
_cell.angle_gamma   90.00
#
_symmetry.space_group_name_H-M   'P 1'
#
loop_
_entity.id
_entity.type
_entity.pdbx_description
1 polymer ?
#
loop_
_entity_poly.entity_id
_entity_poly.type
_entity_poly.pdbx_seq_one_letter_code
_entity_poly.pdbx_strand_id
1 'polypeptide(L)'
;MRVSVPFALLSVVAAVLLPVAQAVPAGAEAAGPCVRTLSGSGKPIAPETTPTTPPAYTWTTAAITAPASSDVEDLDVTFDITHPAGKDVAVRLTRLVGTSVTHSIQLQARLTTDTSAQVRPLRWDDEATAVYTATSPAGDYRPATALSAFDGQAAGATWRLDVANYANVTGQLNSWSITIAFTQCDADGDGVEEHGDNCRGVANADQADADGDGVGDACDGDPDGDGVAGAADNCPSMPNPYQLDTDADGMGEECDPDDDADAKPDTTDACQSVASTTASGCPAFDRTVKLSHEVRRHRFQGRILSDQRGCASHIEVTIWRTKKGRDARISLIDTDDRGRFRTRAPRLRGKFYVKVPHQVVLGVAECASDRSQSVRVRRR
;
A
#
# COMPACT_ATOMS: atom_id res chain seq x y z
N MET A 1 -5.50 89.60 -30.80
CA MET A 1 -4.54 89.26 -31.87
C MET A 1 -4.89 87.88 -32.39
N ARG A 2 -5.19 87.78 -33.68
CA ARG A 2 -5.57 86.53 -34.35
C ARG A 2 -4.33 85.65 -34.50
N VAL A 3 -4.40 84.39 -34.06
CA VAL A 3 -3.49 83.34 -34.52
C VAL A 3 -4.36 82.16 -34.94
N SER A 4 -4.38 81.90 -36.24
CA SER A 4 -4.98 80.73 -36.86
C SER A 4 -3.98 79.57 -36.79
N VAL A 5 -4.43 78.40 -36.37
CA VAL A 5 -3.73 77.12 -36.57
C VAL A 5 -4.74 76.15 -37.20
N PRO A 6 -4.39 75.46 -38.30
CA PRO A 6 -5.35 74.70 -39.09
C PRO A 6 -5.61 73.30 -38.49
N PHE A 7 -6.85 72.85 -38.58
CA PHE A 7 -7.26 71.47 -38.32
C PHE A 7 -6.72 70.56 -39.44
N ALA A 8 -5.83 69.63 -39.08
CA ALA A 8 -5.46 68.51 -39.94
C ALA A 8 -6.42 67.33 -39.66
N LEU A 9 -7.19 66.93 -40.67
CA LEU A 9 -7.95 65.68 -40.65
C LEU A 9 -6.97 64.50 -40.67
N LEU A 10 -6.95 63.72 -39.60
CA LEU A 10 -6.26 62.43 -39.55
C LEU A 10 -7.20 61.36 -40.13
N SER A 11 -6.95 60.94 -41.36
CA SER A 11 -7.66 59.82 -42.01
C SER A 11 -7.10 58.51 -41.46
N VAL A 12 -7.86 57.82 -40.60
CA VAL A 12 -7.51 56.48 -40.11
C VAL A 12 -7.84 55.47 -41.22
N VAL A 13 -6.80 54.95 -41.87
CA VAL A 13 -6.91 53.79 -42.77
C VAL A 13 -6.98 52.53 -41.92
N ALA A 14 -8.17 51.93 -41.83
CA ALA A 14 -8.34 50.61 -41.23
C ALA A 14 -7.75 49.55 -42.18
N ALA A 15 -6.59 49.01 -41.84
CA ALA A 15 -6.03 47.85 -42.50
C ALA A 15 -6.82 46.60 -42.10
N VAL A 16 -7.67 46.11 -42.99
CA VAL A 16 -8.32 44.80 -42.87
C VAL A 16 -7.25 43.73 -43.11
N LEU A 17 -6.72 43.17 -42.03
CA LEU A 17 -5.93 41.94 -42.07
C LEU A 17 -6.89 40.77 -42.29
N LEU A 18 -7.00 40.32 -43.53
CA LEU A 18 -7.59 39.02 -43.85
C LEU A 18 -6.66 37.92 -43.31
N PRO A 19 -7.18 36.92 -42.57
CA PRO A 19 -6.35 35.79 -42.17
C PRO A 19 -5.96 35.00 -43.42
N VAL A 20 -4.65 34.91 -43.65
CA VAL A 20 -4.08 33.96 -44.61
C VAL A 20 -4.37 32.57 -44.05
N ALA A 21 -5.36 31.89 -44.61
CA ALA A 21 -5.58 30.48 -44.35
C ALA A 21 -4.33 29.72 -44.80
N GLN A 22 -3.48 29.35 -43.85
CA GLN A 22 -2.42 28.39 -44.10
C GLN A 22 -3.10 27.07 -44.49
N ALA A 23 -2.85 26.62 -45.72
CA ALA A 23 -3.21 25.28 -46.14
C ALA A 23 -2.45 24.30 -45.24
N VAL A 24 -3.18 23.60 -44.37
CA VAL A 24 -2.67 22.45 -43.62
C VAL A 24 -2.16 21.44 -44.66
N PRO A 25 -0.89 20.98 -44.59
CA PRO A 25 -0.40 19.99 -45.52
C PRO A 25 -1.25 18.72 -45.40
N ALA A 26 -1.87 18.32 -46.51
CA ALA A 26 -2.56 17.04 -46.63
C ALA A 26 -1.50 15.93 -46.46
N GLY A 27 -1.44 15.36 -45.26
CA GLY A 27 -0.44 14.35 -44.91
C GLY A 27 -0.23 14.10 -43.41
N ALA A 28 -0.89 14.84 -42.51
CA ALA A 28 -1.00 14.41 -41.12
C ALA A 28 -2.05 13.29 -41.06
N GLU A 29 -1.57 12.04 -41.16
CA GLU A 29 -2.31 10.86 -40.70
C GLU A 29 -2.86 11.20 -39.30
N ALA A 30 -4.17 11.05 -39.08
CA ALA A 30 -4.74 11.22 -37.76
C ALA A 30 -3.91 10.36 -36.79
N ALA A 31 -3.45 10.94 -35.66
CA ALA A 31 -2.74 10.19 -34.64
C ALA A 31 -3.53 8.91 -34.38
N GLY A 32 -2.89 7.76 -34.64
CA GLY A 32 -3.53 6.47 -34.46
C GLY A 32 -4.02 6.33 -33.01
N PRO A 33 -4.93 5.38 -32.73
CA PRO A 33 -5.34 5.15 -31.35
C PRO A 33 -4.10 4.87 -30.48
N CYS A 34 -4.11 5.41 -29.27
CA CYS A 34 -3.03 5.28 -28.28
C CYS A 34 -2.71 3.79 -28.03
N VAL A 35 -3.75 2.95 -27.93
CA VAL A 35 -3.63 1.49 -27.86
C VAL A 35 -4.20 0.85 -29.12
N ARG A 36 -3.55 -0.20 -29.62
CA ARG A 36 -4.05 -0.99 -30.75
C ARG A 36 -3.91 -2.49 -30.53
N THR A 37 -5.02 -3.21 -30.65
CA THR A 37 -5.03 -4.68 -30.68
C THR A 37 -5.01 -5.21 -32.11
N LEU A 38 -4.00 -6.01 -32.42
CA LEU A 38 -3.89 -6.83 -33.63
C LEU A 38 -4.33 -8.24 -33.28
N SER A 39 -5.10 -8.89 -34.16
CA SER A 39 -5.53 -10.27 -33.93
C SER A 39 -5.51 -11.07 -35.21
N GLY A 40 -5.46 -12.39 -35.07
CA GLY A 40 -5.50 -13.29 -36.22
C GLY A 40 -6.10 -14.65 -35.90
N SER A 41 -6.58 -15.28 -36.97
CA SER A 41 -7.16 -16.61 -36.90
C SER A 41 -6.09 -17.68 -36.69
N GLY A 42 -6.53 -18.78 -36.10
CA GLY A 42 -5.73 -19.95 -35.78
C GLY A 42 -5.01 -20.63 -36.96
N LYS A 43 -3.95 -21.36 -36.64
CA LYS A 43 -3.19 -22.21 -37.57
C LYS A 43 -2.98 -23.61 -36.97
N PRO A 44 -3.06 -24.69 -37.79
CA PRO A 44 -2.73 -26.04 -37.32
C PRO A 44 -1.29 -26.11 -36.84
N ILE A 45 -1.08 -26.74 -35.69
CA ILE A 45 0.24 -27.05 -35.15
C ILE A 45 0.61 -28.45 -35.62
N ALA A 46 1.60 -28.52 -36.53
CA ALA A 46 2.11 -29.78 -37.05
C ALA A 46 2.76 -30.61 -35.93
N PRO A 47 2.74 -31.95 -35.99
CA PRO A 47 3.51 -32.77 -35.07
C PRO A 47 5.00 -32.61 -35.37
N GLU A 48 5.84 -33.01 -34.43
CA GLU A 48 7.27 -33.17 -34.67
C GLU A 48 7.51 -34.11 -35.87
N THR A 49 8.22 -33.62 -36.89
CA THR A 49 8.71 -34.48 -37.97
C THR A 49 9.98 -35.16 -37.52
N THR A 50 10.04 -36.50 -37.60
CA THR A 50 11.20 -37.31 -37.23
C THR A 50 12.50 -36.71 -37.79
N PRO A 51 13.41 -36.19 -36.97
CA PRO A 51 14.61 -35.55 -37.48
C PRO A 51 15.79 -36.50 -37.34
N THR A 52 16.51 -36.65 -38.43
CA THR A 52 17.84 -37.25 -38.47
C THR A 52 18.91 -36.34 -37.86
N THR A 53 18.56 -35.18 -37.28
CA THR A 53 19.49 -34.25 -36.63
C THR A 53 18.79 -33.36 -35.56
N PRO A 54 19.29 -33.28 -34.31
CA PRO A 54 18.72 -32.42 -33.25
C PRO A 54 18.91 -30.90 -33.47
N PRO A 55 18.02 -30.02 -32.94
CA PRO A 55 16.81 -30.34 -32.18
C PRO A 55 15.61 -30.62 -33.08
N ALA A 56 14.69 -31.40 -32.51
CA ALA A 56 13.63 -32.09 -33.20
C ALA A 56 12.26 -31.45 -32.93
N TYR A 57 11.79 -30.54 -33.79
CA TYR A 57 10.54 -29.82 -33.58
C TYR A 57 10.03 -29.16 -34.88
N THR A 58 8.75 -28.79 -34.91
CA THR A 58 8.13 -28.04 -36.02
C THR A 58 7.66 -26.67 -35.57
N TRP A 59 7.68 -25.70 -36.50
CA TRP A 59 7.23 -24.33 -36.25
C TRP A 59 5.90 -24.05 -36.94
N THR A 60 4.99 -23.43 -36.21
CA THR A 60 3.80 -22.78 -36.75
C THR A 60 3.94 -21.28 -36.58
N THR A 61 4.03 -20.55 -37.70
CA THR A 61 4.25 -19.09 -37.70
C THR A 61 2.99 -18.34 -38.09
N ALA A 62 2.50 -17.45 -37.22
CA ALA A 62 1.52 -16.43 -37.54
C ALA A 62 2.24 -15.11 -37.84
N ALA A 63 2.07 -14.59 -39.06
CA ALA A 63 2.61 -13.28 -39.43
C ALA A 63 1.66 -12.19 -38.91
N ILE A 64 2.25 -11.15 -38.35
CA ILE A 64 1.55 -10.01 -37.76
C ILE A 64 2.02 -8.77 -38.53
N THR A 65 1.06 -8.05 -39.11
CA THR A 65 1.32 -6.77 -39.78
C THR A 65 0.83 -5.66 -38.88
N ALA A 66 1.76 -5.02 -38.19
CA ALA A 66 1.49 -3.79 -37.46
C ALA A 66 1.50 -2.60 -38.44
N PRO A 67 0.63 -1.60 -38.22
CA PRO A 67 0.64 -0.37 -39.03
C PRO A 67 1.97 0.39 -38.85
N ALA A 68 2.29 1.30 -39.77
CA ALA A 68 3.26 2.35 -39.45
C ALA A 68 2.66 3.20 -38.32
N SER A 69 3.24 3.12 -37.13
CA SER A 69 2.83 3.86 -35.95
C SER A 69 4.06 4.26 -35.14
N SER A 70 3.82 5.02 -34.06
CA SER A 70 4.80 5.39 -33.05
C SER A 70 5.53 4.17 -32.45
N ASP A 71 6.53 4.45 -31.63
CA ASP A 71 7.29 3.42 -30.93
C ASP A 71 6.42 2.71 -29.88
N VAL A 72 6.70 1.42 -29.66
CA VAL A 72 6.06 0.59 -28.63
C VAL A 72 6.43 1.14 -27.26
N GLU A 73 5.44 1.29 -26.38
CA GLU A 73 5.63 1.54 -24.95
C GLU A 73 5.38 0.27 -24.14
N ASP A 74 4.27 -0.42 -24.43
CA ASP A 74 3.93 -1.70 -23.83
C ASP A 74 3.35 -2.68 -24.86
N LEU A 75 3.45 -3.98 -24.56
CA LEU A 75 2.98 -5.05 -25.40
C LEU A 75 2.42 -6.23 -24.61
N ASP A 76 1.12 -6.46 -24.76
CA ASP A 76 0.45 -7.68 -24.32
C ASP A 76 0.32 -8.72 -25.43
N VAL A 77 0.60 -9.98 -25.13
CA VAL A 77 0.37 -11.08 -26.07
C VAL A 77 -0.59 -12.11 -25.50
N THR A 78 -1.74 -12.30 -26.14
CA THR A 78 -2.68 -13.37 -25.81
C THR A 78 -2.71 -14.42 -26.91
N PHE A 79 -2.69 -15.69 -26.55
CA PHE A 79 -2.92 -16.78 -27.49
C PHE A 79 -3.73 -17.93 -26.87
N ASP A 80 -4.59 -18.53 -27.69
CA ASP A 80 -5.37 -19.71 -27.32
C ASP A 80 -4.86 -20.92 -28.10
N ILE A 81 -4.32 -21.91 -27.37
CA ILE A 81 -3.75 -23.12 -27.94
C ILE A 81 -4.50 -24.33 -27.38
N THR A 82 -4.89 -25.21 -28.30
CA THR A 82 -5.36 -26.57 -28.03
C THR A 82 -4.26 -27.56 -28.42
N HIS A 83 -3.55 -28.13 -27.45
CA HIS A 83 -2.47 -29.08 -27.67
C HIS A 83 -2.49 -30.22 -26.62
N PRO A 84 -2.51 -31.51 -27.02
CA PRO A 84 -2.57 -32.63 -26.07
C PRO A 84 -1.36 -32.76 -25.15
N ALA A 85 -0.19 -32.28 -25.58
CA ALA A 85 1.05 -32.31 -24.80
C ALA A 85 1.52 -30.88 -24.52
N GLY A 86 0.91 -30.21 -23.53
CA GLY A 86 1.17 -28.78 -23.24
C GLY A 86 2.63 -28.50 -22.89
N LYS A 87 3.31 -29.39 -22.15
CA LYS A 87 4.75 -29.23 -21.84
C LYS A 87 5.63 -29.11 -23.08
N ASP A 88 5.23 -29.69 -24.20
CA ASP A 88 6.04 -29.73 -25.41
C ASP A 88 5.74 -28.56 -26.36
N VAL A 89 4.99 -27.56 -25.89
CA VAL A 89 4.71 -26.32 -26.62
C VAL A 89 5.59 -25.20 -26.10
N ALA A 90 6.26 -24.50 -27.01
CA ALA A 90 6.96 -23.26 -26.70
C ALA A 90 6.52 -22.15 -27.66
N VAL A 91 6.37 -20.92 -27.17
CA VAL A 91 5.87 -19.78 -27.96
C VAL A 91 6.83 -18.62 -27.88
N ARG A 92 7.14 -18.01 -29.03
CA ARG A 92 8.06 -16.89 -29.16
C ARG A 92 7.44 -15.75 -29.97
N LEU A 93 7.61 -14.52 -29.51
CA LEU A 93 7.33 -13.33 -30.29
C LEU A 93 8.63 -12.83 -30.92
N THR A 94 8.62 -12.61 -32.23
CA THR A 94 9.80 -12.14 -32.98
C THR A 94 9.45 -10.91 -33.78
N ARG A 95 10.29 -9.86 -33.66
CA ARG A 95 10.25 -8.67 -34.51
C ARG A 95 11.36 -8.71 -35.54
N LEU A 96 11.04 -8.33 -36.77
CA LEU A 96 11.95 -8.28 -37.90
C LEU A 96 11.89 -6.92 -38.59
N VAL A 97 13.06 -6.45 -39.03
CA VAL A 97 13.20 -5.31 -39.94
C VAL A 97 13.78 -5.83 -41.24
N GLY A 98 12.98 -5.79 -42.30
CA GLY A 98 13.26 -6.53 -43.53
C GLY A 98 13.29 -8.04 -43.26
N THR A 99 14.45 -8.68 -43.43
CA THR A 99 14.65 -10.11 -43.17
C THR A 99 15.44 -10.41 -41.90
N SER A 100 15.93 -9.38 -41.21
CA SER A 100 16.77 -9.52 -40.02
C SER A 100 15.92 -9.55 -38.76
N VAL A 101 16.14 -10.56 -37.91
CA VAL A 101 15.54 -10.61 -36.56
C VAL A 101 16.21 -9.55 -35.70
N THR A 102 15.43 -8.60 -35.17
CA THR A 102 15.93 -7.58 -34.25
C THR A 102 15.72 -7.99 -32.80
N HIS A 103 14.54 -8.54 -32.49
CA HIS A 103 14.14 -8.94 -31.15
C HIS A 103 13.38 -10.27 -31.20
N SER A 104 13.53 -11.09 -30.17
CA SER A 104 13.04 -12.46 -30.14
C SER A 104 12.84 -12.88 -28.68
N ILE A 105 11.61 -12.78 -28.20
CA ILE A 105 11.23 -12.97 -26.80
C ILE A 105 10.49 -14.28 -26.61
N GLN A 106 10.95 -15.10 -25.67
CA GLN A 106 10.30 -16.36 -25.30
C GLN A 106 9.15 -16.05 -24.33
N LEU A 107 7.91 -16.23 -24.80
CA LEU A 107 6.71 -16.05 -23.98
C LEU A 107 6.50 -17.30 -23.12
N GLN A 108 6.17 -18.43 -23.77
CA GLN A 108 5.97 -19.71 -23.12
C GLN A 108 7.19 -20.61 -23.35
N ALA A 109 7.90 -21.01 -22.30
CA ALA A 109 8.97 -22.00 -22.40
C ALA A 109 8.42 -23.44 -22.44
N ARG A 110 9.17 -24.34 -23.08
CA ARG A 110 8.92 -25.79 -22.99
C ARG A 110 9.07 -26.24 -21.53
N LEU A 111 8.13 -27.02 -21.02
CA LEU A 111 8.18 -27.61 -19.69
C LEU A 111 8.77 -29.03 -19.74
N THR A 112 9.21 -29.55 -18.60
CA THR A 112 9.86 -30.87 -18.51
C THR A 112 8.99 -31.95 -17.86
N THR A 113 7.97 -31.58 -17.08
CA THR A 113 7.28 -32.52 -16.17
C THR A 113 5.77 -32.68 -16.40
N ASP A 114 5.13 -31.83 -17.21
CA ASP A 114 3.66 -31.78 -17.29
C ASP A 114 3.05 -32.37 -18.57
N THR A 115 2.41 -33.52 -18.46
CA THR A 115 1.80 -34.20 -19.60
C THR A 115 0.38 -33.73 -19.91
N SER A 116 -0.13 -32.72 -19.22
CA SER A 116 -1.49 -32.21 -19.39
C SER A 116 -1.68 -31.51 -20.74
N ALA A 117 -2.92 -31.49 -21.23
CA ALA A 117 -3.26 -30.73 -22.43
C ALA A 117 -3.34 -29.23 -22.12
N GLN A 118 -2.83 -28.40 -23.03
CA GLN A 118 -3.11 -26.97 -23.07
C GLN A 118 -4.38 -26.77 -23.90
N VAL A 119 -5.43 -26.18 -23.34
CA VAL A 119 -6.75 -26.05 -23.99
C VAL A 119 -7.43 -24.73 -23.58
N ARG A 120 -6.63 -23.67 -23.46
CA ARG A 120 -7.07 -22.41 -22.85
C ARG A 120 -6.28 -21.21 -23.39
N PRO A 121 -6.89 -20.01 -23.35
CA PRO A 121 -6.18 -18.76 -23.59
C PRO A 121 -5.21 -18.45 -22.44
N LEU A 122 -4.03 -17.94 -22.79
CA LEU A 122 -3.04 -17.40 -21.88
C LEU A 122 -2.64 -16.01 -22.39
N ARG A 123 -2.58 -15.02 -21.50
CA ARG A 123 -2.03 -13.69 -21.77
C ARG A 123 -0.64 -13.57 -21.15
N TRP A 124 0.25 -12.91 -21.87
CA TRP A 124 1.61 -12.60 -21.47
C TRP A 124 1.79 -11.10 -21.45
N ASP A 125 2.25 -10.63 -20.31
CA ASP A 125 2.21 -9.25 -19.83
C ASP A 125 3.33 -9.19 -18.76
N ASP A 126 4.27 -8.25 -18.82
CA ASP A 126 5.40 -8.22 -17.86
C ASP A 126 5.09 -7.57 -16.52
N GLU A 127 3.93 -6.92 -16.43
CA GLU A 127 3.30 -6.38 -15.22
C GLU A 127 2.61 -7.51 -14.45
N ALA A 128 2.24 -8.60 -15.15
CA ALA A 128 1.73 -9.80 -14.51
C ALA A 128 2.74 -10.39 -13.50
N THR A 129 2.24 -10.74 -12.32
CA THR A 129 3.06 -11.32 -11.23
C THR A 129 3.17 -12.84 -11.31
N ALA A 130 2.24 -13.50 -11.99
CA ALA A 130 2.15 -14.96 -12.02
C ALA A 130 3.19 -15.57 -12.98
N VAL A 131 3.96 -16.55 -12.50
CA VAL A 131 4.85 -17.33 -13.35
C VAL A 131 4.07 -18.50 -13.96
N TYR A 132 4.19 -18.68 -15.27
CA TYR A 132 3.58 -19.81 -15.95
C TYR A 132 4.22 -21.14 -15.51
N THR A 133 3.36 -22.09 -15.16
CA THR A 133 3.72 -23.46 -14.78
C THR A 133 2.79 -24.46 -15.45
N ALA A 134 3.15 -25.74 -15.35
CA ALA A 134 2.33 -26.90 -15.71
C ALA A 134 0.83 -26.77 -15.37
N THR A 135 0.54 -26.36 -14.13
CA THR A 135 -0.82 -26.36 -13.58
C THR A 135 -1.50 -25.00 -13.67
N SER A 136 -0.86 -24.02 -14.32
CA SER A 136 -1.35 -22.66 -14.42
C SER A 136 -2.69 -22.59 -15.17
N PRO A 137 -3.77 -22.03 -14.59
CA PRO A 137 -5.08 -21.91 -15.24
C PRO A 137 -5.08 -20.92 -16.41
N ALA A 138 -6.25 -20.53 -16.93
CA ALA A 138 -6.32 -19.38 -17.83
C ALA A 138 -6.03 -18.10 -17.03
N GLY A 139 -5.34 -17.13 -17.63
CA GLY A 139 -4.99 -15.88 -16.96
C GLY A 139 -3.75 -15.23 -17.57
N ASP A 140 -3.22 -14.26 -16.82
CA ASP A 140 -2.08 -13.42 -17.18
C ASP A 140 -0.80 -13.99 -16.56
N TYR A 141 0.29 -14.01 -17.33
CA TYR A 141 1.55 -14.61 -16.92
C TYR A 141 2.74 -13.77 -17.36
N ARG A 142 3.74 -13.70 -16.47
CA ARG A 142 4.98 -13.01 -16.74
C ARG A 142 5.84 -13.79 -17.75
N PRO A 143 6.28 -13.18 -18.86
CA PRO A 143 7.13 -13.84 -19.84
C PRO A 143 8.52 -14.12 -19.26
N ALA A 144 9.19 -15.14 -19.80
CA ALA A 144 10.54 -15.52 -19.35
C ALA A 144 11.59 -14.45 -19.64
N THR A 145 11.33 -13.59 -20.63
CA THR A 145 12.04 -12.34 -20.87
C THR A 145 10.98 -11.26 -21.02
N ALA A 146 11.15 -10.14 -20.32
CA ALA A 146 10.17 -9.05 -20.25
C ALA A 146 9.80 -8.52 -21.65
N LEU A 147 8.52 -8.20 -21.86
CA LEU A 147 8.05 -7.65 -23.14
C LEU A 147 8.50 -6.19 -23.30
N SER A 148 8.82 -5.52 -22.20
CA SER A 148 9.57 -4.24 -22.15
C SER A 148 10.89 -4.21 -22.95
N ALA A 149 11.41 -5.38 -23.38
CA ALA A 149 12.51 -5.43 -24.35
C ALA A 149 12.13 -4.86 -25.74
N PHE A 150 10.84 -4.61 -26.01
CA PHE A 150 10.34 -3.98 -27.22
C PHE A 150 10.14 -2.47 -27.09
N ASP A 151 10.39 -1.88 -25.93
CA ASP A 151 10.09 -0.47 -25.67
C ASP A 151 11.00 0.44 -26.50
N GLY A 152 10.42 1.55 -26.97
CA GLY A 152 11.08 2.47 -27.88
C GLY A 152 11.34 1.87 -29.27
N GLN A 153 10.86 0.66 -29.58
CA GLN A 153 10.99 0.08 -30.91
C GLN A 153 9.80 0.47 -31.80
N ALA A 154 10.07 0.87 -33.03
CA ALA A 154 8.99 1.16 -33.99
C ALA A 154 8.04 -0.03 -34.15
N ALA A 155 6.76 0.17 -33.86
CA ALA A 155 5.75 -0.86 -33.98
C ALA A 155 5.51 -1.26 -35.45
N GLY A 156 5.71 -0.35 -36.41
CA GLY A 156 5.60 -0.55 -37.85
C GLY A 156 6.68 -1.45 -38.48
N ALA A 157 6.80 -2.67 -37.97
CA ALA A 157 7.73 -3.70 -38.39
C ALA A 157 6.99 -5.00 -38.77
N THR A 158 7.73 -5.98 -39.29
CA THR A 158 7.18 -7.32 -39.47
C THR A 158 7.29 -8.08 -38.15
N TRP A 159 6.16 -8.52 -37.62
CA TRP A 159 6.12 -9.31 -36.41
C TRP A 159 5.69 -10.73 -36.75
N ARG A 160 6.10 -11.69 -35.93
CA ARG A 160 5.61 -13.06 -36.03
C ARG A 160 5.51 -13.73 -34.67
N LEU A 161 4.44 -14.49 -34.49
CA LEU A 161 4.25 -15.39 -33.36
C LEU A 161 4.60 -16.79 -33.82
N ASP A 162 5.66 -17.35 -33.25
CA ASP A 162 6.18 -18.67 -33.59
C ASP A 162 5.82 -19.66 -32.48
N VAL A 163 5.07 -20.71 -32.83
CA VAL A 163 4.73 -21.82 -31.91
C VAL A 163 5.55 -23.05 -32.30
N ALA A 164 6.43 -23.49 -31.40
CA ALA A 164 7.21 -24.71 -31.54
C ALA A 164 6.50 -25.89 -30.88
N ASN A 165 6.45 -27.03 -31.59
CA ASN A 165 5.94 -28.29 -31.07
C ASN A 165 7.05 -29.35 -31.03
N TYR A 166 7.33 -29.85 -29.82
CA TYR A 166 8.31 -30.89 -29.52
C TYR A 166 7.66 -32.26 -29.27
N ALA A 167 6.39 -32.43 -29.60
CA ALA A 167 5.68 -33.69 -29.48
C ALA A 167 5.24 -34.21 -30.85
N ASN A 168 5.22 -35.53 -30.99
CA ASN A 168 4.71 -36.21 -32.17
C ASN A 168 3.17 -36.32 -32.17
N VAL A 169 2.48 -35.25 -31.76
CA VAL A 169 1.04 -35.10 -31.80
C VAL A 169 0.70 -33.73 -32.37
N THR A 170 -0.39 -33.63 -33.13
CA THR A 170 -0.88 -32.35 -33.66
C THR A 170 -1.56 -31.53 -32.57
N GLY A 171 -1.58 -30.22 -32.74
CA GLY A 171 -2.48 -29.33 -32.02
C GLY A 171 -2.99 -28.20 -32.89
N GLN A 172 -3.51 -27.16 -32.27
CA GLN A 172 -4.14 -26.04 -32.93
C GLN A 172 -3.83 -24.76 -32.14
N LEU A 173 -3.29 -23.75 -32.82
CA LEU A 173 -3.44 -22.37 -32.37
C LEU A 173 -4.84 -21.95 -32.81
N ASN A 174 -5.75 -21.64 -31.89
CA ASN A 174 -7.14 -21.28 -32.18
C ASN A 174 -7.25 -19.80 -32.57
N SER A 175 -6.56 -18.94 -31.81
CA SER A 175 -6.51 -17.49 -32.02
C SER A 175 -5.30 -16.88 -31.32
N TRP A 176 -4.93 -15.69 -31.76
CA TRP A 176 -3.94 -14.85 -31.08
C TRP A 176 -4.35 -13.39 -31.18
N SER A 177 -3.94 -12.59 -30.19
CA SER A 177 -3.99 -11.14 -30.20
C SER A 177 -2.73 -10.55 -29.59
N ILE A 178 -2.33 -9.39 -30.09
CA ILE A 178 -1.27 -8.56 -29.53
C ILE A 178 -1.86 -7.17 -29.33
N THR A 179 -1.88 -6.69 -28.10
CA THR A 179 -2.20 -5.30 -27.80
C THR A 179 -0.90 -4.55 -27.68
N ILE A 180 -0.80 -3.42 -28.37
CA ILE A 180 0.38 -2.55 -28.36
C ILE A 180 -0.08 -1.20 -27.82
N ALA A 181 0.52 -0.74 -26.73
CA ALA A 181 0.47 0.65 -26.33
C ALA A 181 1.66 1.39 -26.95
N PHE A 182 1.44 2.64 -27.33
CA PHE A 182 2.46 3.47 -27.98
C PHE A 182 3.04 4.50 -27.00
N THR A 183 4.25 5.00 -27.23
CA THR A 183 4.92 6.02 -26.38
C THR A 183 4.15 7.34 -26.17
N GLN A 184 3.02 7.52 -26.84
CA GLN A 184 2.11 8.66 -26.67
C GLN A 184 0.97 8.39 -25.66
N CYS A 185 1.03 7.27 -24.92
CA CYS A 185 0.02 6.81 -23.94
C CYS A 185 0.37 7.14 -22.49
N ASP A 186 1.24 8.11 -22.27
CA ASP A 186 1.57 8.65 -20.95
C ASP A 186 1.48 10.18 -21.09
N ALA A 187 0.28 10.74 -20.93
CA ALA A 187 0.04 12.14 -21.26
C ALA A 187 0.70 13.10 -20.27
N ASP A 188 0.88 12.68 -19.02
CA ASP A 188 1.49 13.49 -17.97
C ASP A 188 2.97 13.16 -17.70
N GLY A 189 3.47 12.08 -18.30
CA GLY A 189 4.89 11.72 -18.33
C GLY A 189 5.39 11.08 -17.04
N ASP A 190 4.52 10.42 -16.28
CA ASP A 190 4.84 9.86 -14.97
C ASP A 190 5.36 8.41 -15.02
N GLY A 191 5.34 7.80 -16.21
CA GLY A 191 5.76 6.42 -16.45
C GLY A 191 4.68 5.38 -16.21
N VAL A 192 3.43 5.79 -16.00
CA VAL A 192 2.24 4.94 -15.97
C VAL A 192 1.37 5.25 -17.17
N GLU A 193 0.90 4.21 -17.85
CA GLU A 193 0.10 4.42 -19.05
C GLU A 193 -1.35 4.78 -18.73
N GLU A 194 -1.99 5.59 -19.58
CA GLU A 194 -3.40 6.04 -19.47
C GLU A 194 -4.42 4.97 -19.09
N HIS A 195 -4.18 3.71 -19.49
CA HIS A 195 -5.11 2.61 -19.27
C HIS A 195 -4.99 1.99 -17.86
N GLY A 196 -3.82 2.14 -17.23
CA GLY A 196 -3.53 1.77 -15.85
C GLY A 196 -3.36 2.96 -14.91
N ASP A 197 -3.34 4.17 -15.44
CA ASP A 197 -3.15 5.42 -14.71
C ASP A 197 -4.47 5.90 -14.06
N ASN A 198 -4.47 5.94 -12.72
CA ASN A 198 -5.57 6.43 -11.89
C ASN A 198 -5.66 7.97 -11.86
N CYS A 199 -4.68 8.68 -12.45
CA CYS A 199 -4.63 10.13 -12.59
C CYS A 199 -4.05 10.62 -13.93
N ARG A 200 -4.58 10.12 -15.06
CA ARG A 200 -4.33 10.47 -16.49
C ARG A 200 -3.85 11.86 -16.92
N GLY A 201 -4.00 12.89 -16.11
CA GLY A 201 -3.53 14.25 -16.41
C GLY A 201 -2.69 14.88 -15.30
N VAL A 202 -2.32 14.13 -14.27
CA VAL A 202 -1.59 14.56 -13.08
C VAL A 202 -0.60 13.47 -12.69
N ALA A 203 0.66 13.69 -13.06
CA ALA A 203 1.73 12.74 -12.83
C ALA A 203 1.81 12.25 -11.37
N ASN A 204 1.65 10.94 -11.17
CA ASN A 204 1.68 10.24 -9.90
C ASN A 204 2.19 8.79 -10.09
N ALA A 205 3.47 8.66 -10.40
CA ALA A 205 4.12 7.38 -10.72
C ALA A 205 3.96 6.26 -9.66
N ASP A 206 3.61 6.60 -8.42
CA ASP A 206 3.34 5.64 -7.33
C ASP A 206 1.91 5.09 -7.34
N GLN A 207 1.00 5.72 -8.09
CA GLN A 207 -0.40 5.34 -8.26
C GLN A 207 -1.11 5.16 -6.92
N ALA A 208 -0.77 6.02 -5.96
CA ALA A 208 -1.42 6.03 -4.65
C ALA A 208 -2.92 6.31 -4.82
N ASP A 209 -3.73 5.56 -4.08
CA ASP A 209 -5.20 5.55 -4.08
C ASP A 209 -5.62 5.06 -2.68
N ALA A 210 -5.64 5.99 -1.72
CA ALA A 210 -5.77 5.69 -0.30
C ALA A 210 -7.16 5.16 0.07
N ASP A 211 -8.21 5.62 -0.61
CA ASP A 211 -9.59 5.21 -0.37
C ASP A 211 -10.06 4.02 -1.25
N GLY A 212 -9.33 3.73 -2.33
CA GLY A 212 -9.57 2.61 -3.23
C GLY A 212 -10.76 2.83 -4.18
N ASP A 213 -11.13 4.07 -4.46
CA ASP A 213 -12.22 4.40 -5.38
C ASP A 213 -11.81 4.35 -6.87
N GLY A 214 -10.50 4.24 -7.13
CA GLY A 214 -9.89 4.18 -8.45
C GLY A 214 -9.48 5.53 -9.04
N VAL A 215 -9.61 6.62 -8.29
CA VAL A 215 -9.04 7.95 -8.55
C VAL A 215 -7.79 8.07 -7.68
N GLY A 216 -6.65 8.43 -8.28
CA GLY A 216 -5.42 8.52 -7.49
C GLY A 216 -5.38 9.75 -6.58
N ASP A 217 -4.65 9.65 -5.47
CA ASP A 217 -4.52 10.72 -4.44
C ASP A 217 -4.13 12.08 -5.04
N ALA A 218 -3.35 12.07 -6.13
CA ALA A 218 -2.86 13.29 -6.79
C ALA A 218 -3.96 14.06 -7.54
N CYS A 219 -5.03 13.39 -7.96
CA CYS A 219 -6.14 13.95 -8.72
C CYS A 219 -7.51 13.76 -8.04
N ASP A 220 -7.54 13.13 -6.87
CA ASP A 220 -8.71 13.02 -6.02
C ASP A 220 -8.94 14.31 -5.21
N GLY A 221 -10.21 14.68 -5.08
CA GLY A 221 -10.64 15.78 -4.22
C GLY A 221 -10.72 15.40 -2.75
N ASP A 222 -10.81 14.11 -2.42
CA ASP A 222 -10.96 13.56 -1.06
C ASP A 222 -10.13 12.27 -0.88
N PRO A 223 -8.78 12.33 -0.94
CA PRO A 223 -7.92 11.15 -1.14
C PRO A 223 -8.09 10.00 -0.15
N ASP A 224 -8.60 10.26 1.06
CA ASP A 224 -8.81 9.25 2.09
C ASP A 224 -10.29 8.84 2.26
N GLY A 225 -11.20 9.46 1.50
CA GLY A 225 -12.62 9.12 1.44
C GLY A 225 -13.37 9.28 2.76
N ASP A 226 -12.90 10.14 3.67
CA ASP A 226 -13.48 10.34 5.00
C ASP A 226 -14.67 11.32 5.00
N GLY A 227 -14.84 12.07 3.90
CA GLY A 227 -15.88 13.06 3.68
C GLY A 227 -15.50 14.51 4.03
N VAL A 228 -14.26 14.75 4.41
CA VAL A 228 -13.66 16.06 4.71
C VAL A 228 -12.48 16.29 3.77
N ALA A 229 -12.64 17.21 2.82
CA ALA A 229 -11.64 17.47 1.79
C ALA A 229 -10.84 18.76 2.00
N GLY A 230 -9.62 18.76 1.46
CA GLY A 230 -8.81 19.96 1.24
C GLY A 230 -8.35 20.63 2.54
N ALA A 231 -8.38 21.97 2.59
CA ALA A 231 -7.86 22.70 3.76
C ALA A 231 -8.71 22.57 5.04
N ALA A 232 -9.86 21.89 4.97
CA ALA A 232 -10.66 21.56 6.14
C ALA A 232 -10.25 20.23 6.76
N ASP A 233 -9.44 19.44 6.04
CA ASP A 233 -8.94 18.15 6.45
C ASP A 233 -7.56 18.29 7.11
N ASN A 234 -7.49 17.93 8.39
CA ASN A 234 -6.26 17.93 9.17
C ASN A 234 -5.46 16.63 9.02
N CYS A 235 -5.99 15.62 8.31
CA CYS A 235 -5.26 14.41 7.92
C CYS A 235 -5.54 13.97 6.47
N PRO A 236 -5.02 14.68 5.45
CA PRO A 236 -5.32 14.49 4.01
C PRO A 236 -5.06 13.12 3.37
N SER A 237 -4.58 12.14 4.12
CA SER A 237 -4.24 10.80 3.64
C SER A 237 -4.63 9.71 4.64
N MET A 238 -5.38 10.03 5.69
CA MET A 238 -5.69 9.13 6.80
C MET A 238 -7.10 9.44 7.31
N PRO A 239 -8.08 8.53 7.08
CA PRO A 239 -9.48 8.85 7.31
C PRO A 239 -9.78 9.21 8.76
N ASN A 240 -10.22 10.44 9.02
CA ASN A 240 -10.58 10.91 10.36
C ASN A 240 -11.80 11.87 10.35
N PRO A 241 -13.03 11.37 10.11
CA PRO A 241 -14.21 12.22 9.82
C PRO A 241 -14.62 13.21 10.94
N TYR A 242 -14.04 13.05 12.12
CA TYR A 242 -14.29 13.90 13.29
C TYR A 242 -13.26 15.02 13.46
N GLN A 243 -12.16 15.00 12.71
CA GLN A 243 -11.16 16.06 12.63
C GLN A 243 -10.69 16.49 14.03
N LEU A 244 -10.42 15.49 14.89
CA LEU A 244 -9.89 15.71 16.24
C LEU A 244 -8.45 16.21 16.13
N ASP A 245 -8.12 17.22 16.93
CA ASP A 245 -6.85 17.94 16.96
C ASP A 245 -6.73 18.51 18.39
N THR A 246 -6.08 17.74 19.28
CA THR A 246 -6.10 18.01 20.72
C THR A 246 -5.22 19.20 21.10
N ASP A 247 -4.10 19.39 20.42
CA ASP A 247 -3.14 20.47 20.68
C ASP A 247 -3.36 21.72 19.81
N ALA A 248 -4.22 21.63 18.79
CA ALA A 248 -4.59 22.67 17.84
C ALA A 248 -3.43 23.15 16.95
N ASP A 249 -2.50 22.26 16.58
CA ASP A 249 -1.39 22.58 15.67
C ASP A 249 -1.77 22.49 14.17
N GLY A 250 -2.94 21.90 13.88
CA GLY A 250 -3.49 21.73 12.54
C GLY A 250 -3.22 20.37 11.90
N MET A 251 -2.53 19.45 12.58
CA MET A 251 -2.53 18.02 12.30
C MET A 251 -3.62 17.33 13.11
N GLY A 252 -4.30 16.35 12.53
CA GLY A 252 -5.29 15.58 13.27
C GLY A 252 -4.69 14.42 14.05
N GLU A 253 -5.38 13.97 15.10
CA GLU A 253 -4.92 12.86 15.97
C GLU A 253 -4.61 11.55 15.20
N GLU A 254 -5.14 11.38 13.98
CA GLU A 254 -4.89 10.18 13.18
C GLU A 254 -3.54 10.23 12.43
N CYS A 255 -2.99 11.43 12.21
CA CYS A 255 -1.77 11.67 11.44
C CYS A 255 -0.72 12.53 12.18
N ASP A 256 -1.04 13.00 13.38
CA ASP A 256 -0.12 13.64 14.32
C ASP A 256 0.70 12.56 15.05
N PRO A 257 2.03 12.71 15.18
CA PRO A 257 2.84 11.82 16.02
C PRO A 257 2.87 12.14 17.53
N ASP A 258 2.31 13.28 17.98
CA ASP A 258 2.29 13.77 19.37
C ASP A 258 1.00 14.58 19.65
N ASP A 259 -0.14 13.88 19.75
CA ASP A 259 -1.52 14.40 19.84
C ASP A 259 -1.75 15.54 20.86
N ASP A 260 -0.95 15.61 21.93
CA ASP A 260 -1.07 16.59 23.01
C ASP A 260 0.13 17.54 23.17
N ALA A 261 1.11 17.44 22.28
CA ALA A 261 2.33 18.25 22.22
C ALA A 261 3.10 18.36 23.54
N ASP A 262 3.15 17.29 24.32
CA ASP A 262 3.93 17.24 25.56
C ASP A 262 5.39 16.79 25.37
N ALA A 263 5.80 16.58 24.11
CA ALA A 263 7.06 16.02 23.68
C ALA A 263 7.23 14.53 24.06
N LYS A 264 6.13 13.78 24.02
CA LYS A 264 6.10 12.31 24.02
C LYS A 264 5.39 11.86 22.75
N PRO A 265 6.09 11.16 21.86
CA PRO A 265 5.41 10.56 20.72
C PRO A 265 4.35 9.56 21.19
N ASP A 266 3.21 9.48 20.49
CA ASP A 266 2.04 8.66 20.88
C ASP A 266 2.37 7.18 21.07
N THR A 267 3.37 6.70 20.34
CA THR A 267 3.90 5.33 20.47
C THR A 267 4.50 5.02 21.86
N THR A 268 4.80 6.06 22.63
CA THR A 268 5.39 5.99 23.97
C THR A 268 4.60 6.74 25.04
N ASP A 269 3.59 7.52 24.64
CA ASP A 269 2.71 8.22 25.55
C ASP A 269 1.65 7.27 26.13
N ALA A 270 1.54 7.23 27.46
CA ALA A 270 0.51 6.44 28.11
C ALA A 270 -0.86 7.15 28.16
N CYS A 271 -0.92 8.44 27.91
CA CYS A 271 -2.07 9.35 27.92
C CYS A 271 -2.03 10.34 26.74
N GLN A 272 -1.99 9.82 25.51
CA GLN A 272 -1.90 10.54 24.22
C GLN A 272 -2.70 11.84 24.08
N SER A 273 -3.87 11.97 24.71
CA SER A 273 -4.72 13.18 24.58
C SER A 273 -4.63 14.14 25.77
N VAL A 274 -3.64 14.00 26.67
CA VAL A 274 -3.56 14.78 27.91
C VAL A 274 -2.11 15.13 28.27
N ALA A 275 -1.72 16.32 27.81
CA ALA A 275 -0.36 16.81 27.96
C ALA A 275 0.18 16.75 29.39
N SER A 276 1.36 16.12 29.56
CA SER A 276 1.99 15.94 30.85
C SER A 276 3.52 15.81 30.79
N THR A 277 4.21 16.62 31.60
CA THR A 277 5.69 16.59 31.71
C THR A 277 6.27 15.34 32.40
N THR A 278 5.47 14.32 32.67
CA THR A 278 5.88 13.12 33.42
C THR A 278 6.64 12.14 32.54
N ALA A 279 7.21 11.10 33.14
CA ALA A 279 7.97 10.12 32.38
C ALA A 279 7.07 9.25 31.51
N SER A 280 5.81 9.05 31.92
CA SER A 280 4.86 8.25 31.18
C SER A 280 3.94 9.04 30.24
N GLY A 281 4.03 10.37 30.18
CA GLY A 281 3.05 11.18 29.44
C GLY A 281 1.69 11.32 30.13
N CYS A 282 1.52 10.75 31.33
CA CYS A 282 0.25 10.85 32.08
C CYS A 282 0.36 11.82 33.25
N PRO A 283 -0.69 12.60 33.56
CA PRO A 283 -0.69 13.49 34.72
C PRO A 283 -0.36 12.73 36.02
N ALA A 284 0.52 13.32 36.84
CA ALA A 284 0.97 12.70 38.08
C ALA A 284 -0.07 12.85 39.20
N PHE A 285 -0.40 11.74 39.86
CA PHE A 285 -1.29 11.74 41.03
C PHE A 285 -0.65 11.10 42.24
N ASP A 286 -0.73 11.82 43.36
CA ASP A 286 -0.31 11.32 44.66
C ASP A 286 -1.27 10.26 45.19
N ARG A 287 -0.71 9.33 45.98
CA ARG A 287 -1.46 8.30 46.71
C ARG A 287 -1.09 8.35 48.19
N THR A 288 -2.07 8.05 49.05
CA THR A 288 -1.85 7.80 50.47
C THR A 288 -2.43 6.44 50.87
N VAL A 289 -1.58 5.52 51.34
CA VAL A 289 -1.98 4.21 51.84
C VAL A 289 -2.00 4.18 53.37
N LYS A 290 -3.16 3.80 53.92
CA LYS A 290 -3.36 3.64 55.36
C LYS A 290 -3.48 2.17 55.71
N LEU A 291 -2.78 1.75 56.78
CA LEU A 291 -2.89 0.41 57.37
C LEU A 291 -3.36 0.53 58.82
N SER A 292 -4.27 -0.35 59.22
CA SER A 292 -4.72 -0.49 60.60
C SER A 292 -4.87 -1.97 60.99
N HIS A 293 -4.74 -2.25 62.29
CA HIS A 293 -4.81 -3.62 62.83
C HIS A 293 -5.98 -3.74 63.81
N GLU A 294 -6.96 -4.57 63.45
CA GLU A 294 -8.12 -4.85 64.27
C GLU A 294 -7.84 -6.06 65.18
N VAL A 295 -7.36 -5.77 66.40
CA VAL A 295 -6.85 -6.78 67.37
C VAL A 295 -7.88 -7.84 67.74
N ARG A 296 -9.17 -7.48 67.83
CA ARG A 296 -10.24 -8.43 68.20
C ARG A 296 -10.46 -9.50 67.13
N ARG A 297 -10.36 -9.11 65.85
CA ARG A 297 -10.61 -9.97 64.68
C ARG A 297 -9.34 -10.56 64.05
N HIS A 298 -8.16 -10.24 64.58
CA HIS A 298 -6.86 -10.63 64.02
C HIS A 298 -6.77 -10.31 62.52
N ARG A 299 -7.11 -9.06 62.17
CA ARG A 299 -7.28 -8.63 60.78
C ARG A 299 -6.53 -7.33 60.52
N PHE A 300 -5.83 -7.28 59.39
CA PHE A 300 -5.37 -6.02 58.81
C PHE A 300 -6.45 -5.48 57.89
N GLN A 301 -6.66 -4.18 57.97
CA GLN A 301 -7.52 -3.45 57.04
C GLN A 301 -6.83 -2.14 56.66
N GLY A 302 -7.00 -1.74 55.42
CA GLY A 302 -6.42 -0.50 54.93
C GLY A 302 -7.16 0.05 53.74
N ARG A 303 -6.71 1.22 53.29
CA ARG A 303 -7.28 1.93 52.15
C ARG A 303 -6.20 2.76 51.44
N ILE A 304 -6.24 2.78 50.12
CA ILE A 304 -5.53 3.73 49.27
C ILE A 304 -6.47 4.92 49.01
N LEU A 305 -5.95 6.13 49.16
CA LEU A 305 -6.63 7.39 48.86
C LEU A 305 -5.84 8.10 47.76
N SER A 306 -6.52 8.59 46.74
CA SER A 306 -5.99 9.44 45.68
C SER A 306 -7.15 10.24 45.11
N ASP A 307 -6.85 11.42 44.54
CA ASP A 307 -7.84 12.23 43.84
C ASP A 307 -8.29 11.57 42.53
N GLN A 308 -7.41 10.74 41.95
CA GLN A 308 -7.74 9.92 40.79
C GLN A 308 -8.19 8.51 41.21
N ARG A 309 -9.36 8.08 40.72
CA ARG A 309 -9.96 6.79 41.12
C ARG A 309 -9.13 5.59 40.66
N GLY A 310 -8.60 5.65 39.43
CA GLY A 310 -7.67 4.64 38.89
C GLY A 310 -6.40 4.49 39.74
N CYS A 311 -6.03 5.54 40.49
CA CYS A 311 -4.93 5.50 41.43
C CYS A 311 -5.30 4.93 42.81
N ALA A 312 -6.50 4.41 43.03
CA ALA A 312 -6.87 3.79 44.30
C ALA A 312 -7.49 2.40 44.17
N SER A 313 -8.24 2.13 43.09
CA SER A 313 -9.02 0.88 42.92
C SER A 313 -8.26 -0.22 42.19
N HIS A 314 -8.48 -1.48 42.57
CA HIS A 314 -7.91 -2.66 41.89
C HIS A 314 -6.37 -2.67 41.81
N ILE A 315 -5.73 -2.05 42.78
CA ILE A 315 -4.28 -2.01 42.92
C ILE A 315 -3.81 -3.11 43.87
N GLU A 316 -2.77 -3.80 43.45
CA GLU A 316 -2.04 -4.78 44.25
C GLU A 316 -1.17 -4.08 45.31
N VAL A 317 -1.35 -4.46 46.58
CA VAL A 317 -0.58 -3.93 47.70
C VAL A 317 0.20 -5.03 48.41
N THR A 318 1.43 -4.71 48.80
CA THR A 318 2.28 -5.67 49.53
C THR A 318 2.36 -5.31 51.00
N ILE A 319 1.99 -6.25 51.88
CA ILE A 319 2.22 -6.13 53.32
C ILE A 319 3.62 -6.67 53.65
N TRP A 320 4.37 -5.86 54.40
CA TRP A 320 5.73 -6.15 54.84
C TRP A 320 5.81 -6.19 56.35
N ARG A 321 6.76 -6.99 56.86
CA ARG A 321 7.17 -7.01 58.27
C ARG A 321 8.56 -6.44 58.40
N THR A 322 8.72 -5.45 59.26
CA THR A 322 10.02 -4.85 59.57
C THR A 322 10.94 -5.84 60.28
N LYS A 323 12.18 -5.98 59.81
CA LYS A 323 13.22 -6.83 60.42
C LYS A 323 14.53 -6.07 60.60
N LYS A 324 15.43 -6.61 61.43
CA LYS A 324 16.82 -6.16 61.47
C LYS A 324 17.51 -6.71 60.22
N GLY A 325 17.79 -5.84 59.25
CA GLY A 325 18.27 -6.23 57.91
C GLY A 325 17.19 -6.05 56.85
N ARG A 326 16.87 -7.11 56.10
CA ARG A 326 15.87 -7.07 55.03
C ARG A 326 14.45 -7.34 55.57
N ASP A 327 13.54 -6.42 55.24
CA ASP A 327 12.12 -6.57 55.55
C ASP A 327 11.52 -7.78 54.82
N ALA A 328 10.58 -8.46 55.47
CA ALA A 328 9.99 -9.68 54.92
C ALA A 328 8.63 -9.40 54.31
N ARG A 329 8.44 -9.81 53.05
CA ARG A 329 7.13 -9.83 52.38
C ARG A 329 6.22 -10.84 53.07
N ILE A 330 5.00 -10.42 53.41
CA ILE A 330 4.04 -11.22 54.17
C ILE A 330 2.86 -11.64 53.31
N SER A 331 2.27 -10.70 52.58
CA SER A 331 1.08 -10.94 51.76
C SER A 331 1.06 -9.96 50.61
N LEU A 332 0.47 -10.41 49.52
CA LEU A 332 0.10 -9.63 48.35
C LEU A 332 -1.43 -9.63 48.29
N ILE A 333 -2.06 -8.47 48.08
CA ILE A 333 -3.51 -8.31 48.24
C ILE A 333 -4.00 -7.24 47.26
N ASP A 334 -5.10 -7.48 46.59
CA ASP A 334 -5.76 -6.47 45.76
C ASP A 334 -6.75 -5.62 46.56
N THR A 335 -6.89 -4.37 46.12
CA THR A 335 -7.91 -3.44 46.65
C THR A 335 -9.24 -3.58 45.92
N ASP A 336 -10.33 -3.27 46.62
CA ASP A 336 -11.68 -3.15 46.02
C ASP A 336 -11.82 -1.86 45.18
N ASP A 337 -12.98 -1.68 44.54
CA ASP A 337 -13.31 -0.51 43.70
C ASP A 337 -13.31 0.84 44.44
N ARG A 338 -13.15 0.80 45.76
CA ARG A 338 -13.05 1.97 46.66
C ARG A 338 -11.65 2.09 47.29
N GLY A 339 -10.69 1.29 46.81
CA GLY A 339 -9.31 1.22 47.26
C GLY A 339 -9.10 0.57 48.61
N ARG A 340 -10.06 -0.20 49.13
CA ARG A 340 -9.98 -0.85 50.44
C ARG A 340 -9.47 -2.27 50.32
N PHE A 341 -8.67 -2.71 51.29
CA PHE A 341 -8.21 -4.09 51.38
C PHE A 341 -8.33 -4.62 52.81
N ARG A 342 -8.50 -5.94 52.93
CA ARG A 342 -8.58 -6.64 54.21
C ARG A 342 -7.89 -8.00 54.11
N THR A 343 -7.09 -8.35 55.09
CA THR A 343 -6.48 -9.69 55.19
C THR A 343 -6.31 -10.14 56.63
N ARG A 344 -6.10 -11.43 56.86
CA ARG A 344 -5.78 -11.94 58.20
C ARG A 344 -4.41 -11.40 58.65
N ALA A 345 -4.35 -10.85 59.85
CA ALA A 345 -3.10 -10.41 60.43
C ALA A 345 -2.25 -11.64 60.87
N PRO A 346 -0.93 -11.66 60.60
CA PRO A 346 -0.06 -12.73 61.07
C PRO A 346 -0.02 -12.80 62.59
N ARG A 347 0.07 -14.01 63.14
CA ARG A 347 0.27 -14.23 64.59
C ARG A 347 1.70 -13.95 65.06
N LEU A 348 2.48 -13.23 64.26
CA LEU A 348 3.87 -12.90 64.51
C LEU A 348 3.96 -11.50 65.13
N ARG A 349 4.68 -11.38 66.26
CA ARG A 349 5.00 -10.07 66.85
C ARG A 349 5.86 -9.26 65.90
N GLY A 350 5.52 -7.99 65.68
CA GLY A 350 6.34 -7.11 64.84
C GLY A 350 5.69 -5.78 64.52
N LYS A 351 6.43 -4.98 63.76
CA LYS A 351 5.90 -3.82 63.03
C LYS A 351 5.62 -4.26 61.60
N PHE A 352 4.46 -3.88 61.08
CA PHE A 352 4.03 -4.19 59.74
C PHE A 352 3.63 -2.90 59.04
N TYR A 353 3.90 -2.78 57.76
CA TYR A 353 3.47 -1.67 56.92
C TYR A 353 3.03 -2.22 55.57
N VAL A 354 2.31 -1.41 54.81
CA VAL A 354 1.95 -1.74 53.43
C VAL A 354 2.71 -0.81 52.48
N LYS A 355 3.09 -1.34 51.32
CA LYS A 355 3.63 -0.58 50.20
C LYS A 355 2.69 -0.72 49.01
N VAL A 356 2.48 0.41 48.34
CA VAL A 356 1.83 0.50 47.04
C VAL A 356 2.93 0.89 46.03
N PRO A 357 3.10 0.15 44.93
CA PRO A 357 4.09 0.50 43.92
C PRO A 357 3.66 1.74 43.13
N HIS A 358 4.64 2.33 42.43
CA HIS A 358 4.35 3.25 41.33
C HIS A 358 3.66 2.47 40.21
N GLN A 359 2.71 3.10 39.54
CA GLN A 359 1.93 2.46 38.48
C GLN A 359 1.43 3.51 37.50
N VAL A 360 1.56 3.23 36.21
CA VAL A 360 0.91 3.98 35.14
C VAL A 360 -0.44 3.33 34.84
N VAL A 361 -1.50 4.14 34.78
CA VAL A 361 -2.83 3.76 34.33
C VAL A 361 -3.04 4.42 32.97
N LEU A 362 -3.02 3.62 31.90
CA LEU A 362 -3.14 4.10 30.52
C LEU A 362 -4.40 4.96 30.34
N GLY A 363 -4.24 6.12 29.70
CA GLY A 363 -5.26 7.13 29.43
C GLY A 363 -5.75 7.89 30.67
N VAL A 364 -5.11 7.70 31.83
CA VAL A 364 -5.67 8.17 33.10
C VAL A 364 -4.66 8.88 34.00
N ALA A 365 -3.50 8.27 34.30
CA ALA A 365 -2.60 8.79 35.35
C ALA A 365 -1.25 8.07 35.49
N GLU A 366 -0.22 8.83 35.84
CA GLU A 366 1.00 8.32 36.47
C GLU A 366 0.84 8.37 38.00
N CYS A 367 0.64 7.21 38.64
CA CYS A 367 0.33 7.20 40.05
C CYS A 367 1.55 6.90 40.94
N ALA A 368 1.79 7.77 41.92
CA ALA A 368 2.93 7.67 42.83
C ALA A 368 2.91 6.40 43.70
N SER A 369 4.09 5.91 44.05
CA SER A 369 4.25 4.88 45.08
C SER A 369 4.03 5.47 46.48
N ASP A 370 3.50 4.68 47.42
CA ASP A 370 3.42 5.11 48.83
C ASP A 370 3.67 3.98 49.82
N ARG A 371 4.06 4.34 51.05
CA ARG A 371 4.30 3.44 52.17
C ARG A 371 3.56 3.91 53.41
N SER A 372 2.70 3.04 53.95
CA SER A 372 1.95 3.37 55.17
C SER A 372 2.86 3.53 56.39
N GLN A 373 2.34 4.23 57.40
CA GLN A 373 2.85 4.12 58.76
C GLN A 373 2.83 2.66 59.24
N SER A 374 3.78 2.32 60.11
CA SER A 374 3.90 0.97 60.64
C SER A 374 2.92 0.70 61.79
N VAL A 375 2.17 -0.38 61.69
CA VAL A 375 1.27 -0.87 62.73
C VAL A 375 1.92 -1.99 63.53
N ARG A 376 1.76 -1.97 64.85
CA ARG A 376 2.35 -2.97 65.75
C ARG A 376 1.36 -4.10 66.03
N VAL A 377 1.78 -5.33 65.77
CA VAL A 377 1.09 -6.54 66.24
C VAL A 377 1.74 -7.00 67.54
N ARG A 378 0.97 -6.98 68.63
CA ARG A 378 1.37 -7.51 69.94
C ARG A 378 0.95 -8.98 70.04
N ARG A 379 1.75 -9.81 70.73
CA ARG A 379 1.40 -11.20 71.02
C ARG A 379 0.11 -11.20 71.86
N ARG A 380 -0.85 -12.07 71.52
CA ARG A 380 -1.91 -12.43 72.46
C ARG A 380 -1.33 -13.38 73.49
#